data_AF-A0A8S3IDQ2-F1
#
_entry.id   AF-A0A8S3IDQ2-F1
#
_cell.length_a   1.000
_cell.length_b   1.000
_cell.length_c   1.000
_cell.angle_alpha   90.00
_cell.angle_beta   90.00
_cell.angle_gamma   90.00
#
_symmetry.space_group_name_H-M   'P 1'
#
loop_
_entity.id
_entity.type
_entity.pdbx_description
1 polymer ?
#
loop_
_entity_poly.entity_id
_entity_poly.type
_entity_poly.pdbx_seq_one_letter_code
_entity_poly.pdbx_strand_id
1 'polypeptide(L)'
;GNRGPLHLCDLHGSVAAGKKLKVLLGLGSSKPWEDILEEFAGVKTFSAKSCLKYFQPLRDYLEKLVAEGQLNVGWKCENNGFSTRSFMPTTIWLILILKFILSNIFFPL
;
A
#
# COMPACT_ATOMS: atom_id res chain seq x y z
N GLY A 1 19.28 23.48 -15.27
CA GLY A 1 18.26 22.49 -14.83
C GLY A 1 16.93 22.86 -15.44
N ASN A 2 16.06 21.87 -15.67
CA ASN A 2 14.72 22.12 -16.21
C ASN A 2 13.90 22.99 -15.24
N ARG A 3 13.21 24.00 -15.77
CA ARG A 3 12.32 24.91 -15.01
C ARG A 3 10.83 24.64 -15.25
N GLY A 4 10.50 23.73 -16.17
CA GLY A 4 9.13 23.36 -16.51
C GLY A 4 8.53 22.26 -15.61
N PRO A 5 7.36 21.73 -15.98
CA PRO A 5 6.73 20.60 -15.30
C PRO A 5 7.65 19.40 -15.18
N LEU A 6 7.58 18.69 -14.04
CA LEU A 6 8.50 17.60 -13.73
C LEU A 6 8.40 16.43 -14.73
N HIS A 7 7.20 16.15 -15.23
CA HIS A 7 6.95 15.08 -16.19
C HIS A 7 7.47 15.36 -17.61
N LEU A 8 7.91 16.60 -17.89
CA LEU A 8 8.55 16.97 -19.17
C LEU A 8 10.07 17.06 -19.05
N CYS A 9 10.63 16.71 -17.89
CA CYS A 9 12.07 16.79 -17.68
C CYS A 9 12.79 15.67 -18.44
N ASP A 10 13.67 16.08 -19.35
CA ASP A 10 14.65 15.19 -19.97
C ASP A 10 16.04 15.45 -19.37
N LEU A 11 16.71 14.37 -18.96
CA LEU A 11 18.07 14.39 -18.43
C LEU A 11 19.13 14.08 -19.48
N HIS A 12 18.72 13.73 -20.70
CA HIS A 12 19.61 13.38 -21.81
C HIS A 12 20.60 14.52 -22.13
N GLY A 13 21.86 14.16 -22.42
CA GLY A 13 22.93 15.11 -22.72
C GLY A 13 23.42 15.97 -21.55
N SER A 14 22.82 15.86 -20.36
CA SER A 14 23.24 16.67 -19.20
C SER A 14 24.46 16.09 -18.49
N VAL A 15 25.65 16.57 -18.84
CA VAL A 15 26.92 16.20 -18.17
C VAL A 15 26.88 16.53 -16.68
N ALA A 16 26.29 17.66 -16.30
CA ALA A 16 26.18 18.08 -14.91
C ALA A 16 25.30 17.11 -14.09
N ALA A 17 24.16 16.66 -14.62
CA ALA A 17 23.31 15.68 -13.95
C ALA A 17 24.01 14.32 -13.85
N GLY A 18 24.66 13.88 -14.93
CA GLY A 18 25.44 12.64 -14.95
C GLY A 18 26.58 12.63 -13.92
N LYS A 19 27.30 13.75 -13.76
CA LYS A 19 28.35 13.88 -12.73
C LYS A 19 27.79 13.69 -11.32
N LYS A 20 26.65 14.31 -11.00
CA LYS A 20 25.99 14.14 -9.70
C LYS A 20 25.54 12.70 -9.47
N LEU A 21 24.90 12.08 -10.47
CA LEU A 21 24.45 10.70 -10.40
C LEU A 21 25.62 9.72 -10.23
N LYS A 22 26.73 9.94 -10.94
CA LYS A 22 27.94 9.12 -10.83
C LYS A 22 28.52 9.15 -9.42
N VAL A 23 28.57 10.33 -8.78
CA VAL A 23 29.04 10.46 -7.39
C VAL A 23 28.13 9.66 -6.45
N LEU A 24 26.81 9.84 -6.58
CA LEU A 24 25.84 9.11 -5.75
C LEU A 24 25.97 7.58 -5.90
N LEU A 25 26.01 7.08 -7.14
CA LEU A 25 26.11 5.64 -7.40
C LEU A 25 27.48 5.07 -7.04
N GLY A 26 28.54 5.87 -7.10
CA GLY A 26 29.89 5.47 -6.72
C GLY A 26 30.07 5.22 -5.23
N LEU A 27 29.21 5.78 -4.38
CA LEU A 27 29.23 5.51 -2.93
C LEU A 27 28.74 4.09 -2.61
N GLY A 28 27.85 3.51 -3.41
CA GLY A 28 27.33 2.16 -3.20
C GLY A 28 26.79 1.97 -1.77
N SER A 29 27.22 0.89 -1.11
CA SER A 29 26.85 0.57 0.27
C SER A 29 27.83 1.09 1.33
N SER A 30 28.73 2.01 0.97
CA SER A 30 29.74 2.52 1.92
C SER A 30 29.18 3.48 2.98
N LYS A 31 28.02 4.08 2.72
CA LYS A 31 27.30 4.97 3.64
C LYS A 31 25.85 4.51 3.80
N PRO A 32 25.18 4.83 4.91
CA PRO A 32 23.73 4.72 5.02
C PRO A 32 23.03 5.48 3.90
N TRP A 33 21.92 4.93 3.40
CA TRP A 33 21.22 5.48 2.24
C TRP A 33 20.58 6.85 2.55
N GLU A 34 20.23 7.10 3.81
CA GLU A 34 19.67 8.36 4.29
C GLU A 34 20.69 9.50 4.15
N ASP A 35 21.94 9.25 4.53
CA ASP A 35 23.01 10.25 4.46
C ASP A 35 23.34 10.59 3.00
N ILE A 36 23.35 9.58 2.12
CA ILE A 36 23.56 9.77 0.68
C ILE A 36 22.43 10.61 0.06
N LEU A 37 21.18 10.34 0.44
CA LEU A 37 20.03 11.10 -0.04
C LEU A 37 19.99 12.53 0.51
N GLU A 38 20.45 12.75 1.74
CA GLU A 38 20.58 14.08 2.33
C GLU A 38 21.63 14.89 1.57
N GLU A 39 22.80 14.31 1.27
CA GLU A 39 23.83 14.95 0.46
C GLU A 39 23.38 15.28 -0.97
N PHE A 40 22.50 14.47 -1.57
CA PHE A 40 22.09 14.60 -2.97
C PHE A 40 20.82 15.44 -3.18
N ALA A 41 19.79 15.18 -2.40
CA ALA A 41 18.46 15.75 -2.54
C ALA A 41 18.06 16.66 -1.37
N GLY A 42 18.91 16.79 -0.34
CA GLY A 42 18.62 17.60 0.86
C GLY A 42 17.50 17.01 1.71
N VAL A 43 17.18 15.73 1.54
CA VAL A 43 16.12 15.03 2.27
C VAL A 43 16.69 13.82 2.99
N LYS A 44 16.44 13.75 4.29
CA LYS A 44 16.85 12.62 5.14
C LYS A 44 15.81 11.51 5.19
N THR A 45 14.54 11.83 4.90
CA THR A 45 13.42 10.91 4.98
C THR A 45 12.74 10.74 3.63
N PHE A 46 12.20 9.55 3.38
CA PHE A 46 11.44 9.26 2.17
C PHE A 46 10.18 10.12 2.10
N SER A 47 9.93 10.75 0.96
CA SER A 47 8.75 11.60 0.75
C SER A 47 8.11 11.34 -0.61
N ALA A 48 6.79 11.08 -0.60
CA ALA A 48 6.00 10.91 -1.82
C ALA A 48 5.71 12.24 -2.56
N LYS A 49 6.16 13.39 -2.03
CA LYS A 49 5.89 14.72 -2.61
C LYS A 49 6.30 14.83 -4.08
N SER A 50 7.47 14.31 -4.44
CA SER A 50 7.97 14.34 -5.83
C SER A 50 7.09 13.51 -6.77
N CYS A 51 6.59 12.36 -6.30
CA CYS A 51 5.68 11.51 -7.04
C CYS A 51 4.33 12.21 -7.26
N LEU A 52 3.76 12.81 -6.20
CA LEU A 52 2.50 13.58 -6.31
C LEU A 52 2.63 14.78 -7.25
N LYS A 53 3.80 15.44 -7.26
CA LYS A 53 4.08 16.55 -8.18
C LYS A 53 4.20 16.09 -9.63
N TYR A 54 4.77 14.91 -9.88
CA TYR A 54 4.86 14.33 -11.22
C TYR A 54 3.47 14.10 -11.82
N PHE A 55 2.56 13.51 -11.03
CA PHE A 55 1.19 13.18 -11.45
C PHE A 55 0.18 14.31 -11.26
N GLN A 56 0.61 15.51 -10.86
CA GLN A 56 -0.28 16.65 -10.63
C GLN A 56 -1.29 16.90 -11.77
N PRO A 57 -0.90 17.04 -13.06
CA PRO A 57 -1.87 17.34 -14.11
C PRO A 57 -2.91 16.24 -14.32
N LEU A 58 -2.52 14.98 -14.12
CA LEU A 58 -3.46 13.86 -14.17
C LEU A 58 -4.43 13.91 -12.99
N ARG A 59 -3.92 14.19 -11.79
CA ARG A 59 -4.76 14.30 -10.59
C ARG A 59 -5.77 15.45 -10.74
N ASP A 60 -5.34 16.61 -11.21
CA ASP A 60 -6.21 17.76 -11.45
C ASP A 60 -7.30 17.44 -12.50
N TYR A 61 -6.98 16.61 -13.51
CA TYR A 61 -7.97 16.13 -14.48
C TYR A 61 -8.97 15.14 -13.86
N LEU A 62 -8.51 14.17 -13.07
CA LEU A 62 -9.38 13.20 -12.40
C LEU A 62 -10.31 13.87 -11.38
N GLU A 63 -9.82 14.86 -10.63
CA GLU A 63 -10.62 15.63 -9.68
C GLU A 63 -11.79 16.36 -10.38
N LYS A 64 -11.61 16.84 -11.62
CA LYS A 64 -12.70 17.42 -12.42
C LYS A 64 -13.77 16.39 -12.79
N LEU A 65 -13.37 15.20 -13.25
CA LEU A 65 -14.32 14.14 -13.62
C LEU A 65 -15.14 13.65 -12.41
N VAL A 66 -14.51 13.60 -11.23
CA VAL A 66 -15.20 13.29 -9.98
C VAL A 66 -16.22 14.38 -9.64
N ALA A 67 -15.85 15.67 -9.79
CA ALA A 67 -16.75 16.79 -9.55
C ALA A 67 -17.94 16.83 -10.55
N GLU A 68 -17.73 16.38 -11.78
CA GLU A 68 -18.77 16.22 -12.81
C GLU A 68 -19.69 15.00 -12.55
N GLY A 69 -19.43 14.20 -11.51
CA GLY A 69 -20.23 13.03 -11.15
C GLY A 69 -20.01 11.82 -12.07
N GLN A 70 -18.97 11.85 -12.90
CA GLN A 70 -18.65 10.77 -13.84
C GLN A 70 -17.91 9.60 -13.18
N LEU A 71 -17.38 9.78 -11.97
CA LEU A 71 -16.57 8.80 -11.25
C LEU A 71 -16.95 8.74 -9.76
N ASN A 72 -17.23 7.54 -9.26
CA ASN A 72 -17.37 7.27 -7.83
C ASN A 72 -15.98 6.92 -7.24
N VAL A 73 -15.56 7.65 -6.20
CA VAL A 73 -14.24 7.47 -5.57
C VAL A 73 -14.32 6.49 -4.41
N GLY A 74 -13.34 5.58 -4.35
CA GLY A 74 -13.17 4.63 -3.26
C GLY A 74 -13.73 3.25 -3.56
N TRP A 75 -13.49 2.34 -2.63
CA TRP A 75 -13.93 0.95 -2.71
C TRP A 75 -14.84 0.70 -1.52
N LYS A 76 -15.96 0.01 -1.73
CA LYS A 76 -16.67 -0.59 -0.59
C LYS A 76 -15.83 -1.78 -0.14
N CYS A 77 -15.39 -1.78 1.12
CA CYS A 77 -14.89 -3.01 1.71
C CYS A 77 -16.10 -3.94 1.86
N GLU A 78 -16.23 -4.88 0.92
CA GLU A 78 -17.19 -5.96 1.09
C GLU A 78 -16.64 -6.89 2.18
N ASN A 79 -17.46 -7.12 3.19
CA ASN A 79 -17.13 -8.05 4.27
C ASN A 79 -17.17 -9.47 3.70
N ASN A 80 -16.13 -9.86 2.97
CA ASN A 80 -15.93 -11.23 2.52
C ASN A 80 -15.50 -12.08 3.72
N GLY A 81 -16.44 -12.30 4.65
CA GLY A 81 -16.56 -13.45 5.54
C GLY A 81 -15.43 -13.79 6.52
N PHE A 82 -14.26 -13.15 6.49
CA PHE A 82 -13.16 -13.52 7.38
C PHE A 82 -13.09 -12.65 8.64
N SER A 83 -14.24 -12.38 9.25
CA SER A 83 -14.31 -11.90 10.64
C SER A 83 -15.65 -12.14 11.33
N THR A 84 -16.34 -13.25 11.02
CA THR A 84 -17.35 -13.79 11.95
C THR A 84 -16.70 -14.90 12.78
N ARG A 85 -16.02 -14.47 13.84
CA ARG A 85 -15.94 -15.13 15.16
C ARG A 85 -16.29 -16.63 15.14
N SER A 86 -15.29 -17.51 15.13
CA SER A 86 -15.46 -18.93 15.46
C SER A 86 -15.86 -19.07 16.94
N PHE A 87 -17.11 -18.76 17.26
CA PHE A 87 -17.74 -19.14 18.52
C PHE A 87 -18.59 -20.36 18.21
N MET A 88 -17.95 -21.55 18.14
CA MET A 88 -18.72 -22.80 18.17
C MET A 88 -19.40 -22.86 19.54
N PRO A 89 -20.73 -22.76 19.62
CA PRO A 89 -21.39 -22.71 20.91
C PRO A 89 -21.21 -24.06 21.60
N THR A 90 -20.84 -24.03 22.88
CA THR A 90 -20.71 -25.20 23.77
C THR A 90 -21.96 -26.07 23.81
N THR A 91 -23.09 -25.57 23.31
CA THR A 91 -24.35 -26.28 23.10
C THR A 91 -24.21 -27.47 22.15
N ILE A 92 -23.34 -27.43 21.14
CA ILE A 92 -23.12 -28.57 20.23
C ILE A 92 -22.48 -29.74 20.99
N TRP A 93 -21.56 -29.46 21.93
CA TRP A 93 -20.93 -30.48 22.75
C TRP A 93 -21.93 -31.12 23.72
N LEU A 94 -22.83 -30.33 24.32
CA LEU A 94 -23.95 -30.83 25.14
C LEU A 94 -24.93 -31.69 24.35
N ILE A 95 -25.27 -31.33 23.11
CA ILE A 95 -26.18 -32.11 22.25
C ILE A 95 -25.53 -33.44 21.86
N LEU A 96 -24.24 -33.45 21.55
CA LEU A 96 -23.51 -34.68 21.24
C LEU A 96 -23.38 -35.61 22.46
N ILE A 97 -23.14 -35.04 23.65
CA ILE A 97 -23.15 -35.81 24.90
C ILE A 97 -24.54 -36.38 25.19
N LEU A 98 -25.60 -35.57 25.04
CA LEU A 98 -26.97 -36.04 25.25
C LEU A 98 -27.32 -37.17 24.27
N LYS A 99 -26.92 -37.05 23.00
CA LYS A 99 -27.14 -38.08 21.98
C LYS A 99 -26.35 -39.37 22.26
N PHE A 100 -25.14 -39.26 22.81
CA PHE A 100 -24.33 -40.41 23.21
C PHE A 100 -24.89 -41.11 24.46
N ILE A 101 -25.36 -40.35 25.45
CA ILE A 101 -26.00 -40.90 26.65
C ILE A 101 -27.32 -41.59 26.28
N LEU A 102 -28.14 -40.99 25.42
CA LEU A 102 -29.40 -41.59 24.98
C LEU A 102 -29.21 -42.88 24.17
N SER A 103 -28.15 -42.99 23.36
CA SER A 103 -27.90 -44.23 22.61
C SER A 103 -27.36 -45.37 23.48
N ASN A 104 -26.66 -45.07 24.57
CA ASN A 104 -26.10 -46.10 25.47
C ASN A 104 -27.07 -46.55 26.57
N ILE A 105 -28.06 -45.72 26.93
CA ILE A 105 -29.07 -46.07 27.95
C ILE A 105 -30.31 -46.74 27.33
N PHE A 106 -30.71 -46.37 26.10
CA PHE A 106 -31.94 -46.89 25.50
C PHE A 106 -31.73 -48.16 24.64
N PHE A 107 -30.52 -48.70 24.58
CA PHE A 107 -30.22 -49.94 23.85
C PHE A 107 -29.25 -50.87 24.62
N PRO A 108 -29.64 -51.34 25.82
CA PRO A 108 -29.25 -52.69 26.21
C PRO A 108 -30.46 -53.45 26.75
N LEU A 109 -31.25 -54.06 25.85
CA LEU A 109 -32.05 -55.28 26.06
C LEU A 109 -32.68 -55.71 24.74
#